data_AF-A0A924XMH3-F1
#
_entry.id   AF-A0A924XMH3-F1
#
_cell.length_a   1.000
_cell.length_b   1.000
_cell.length_c   1.000
_cell.angle_alpha   90.00
_cell.angle_beta   90.00
_cell.angle_gamma   90.00
#
_symmetry.space_group_name_H-M   'P 1'
#
loop_
_entity.id
_entity.type
_entity.pdbx_description
1 polymer ?
#
loop_
_entity_poly.entity_id
_entity_poly.type
_entity_poly.pdbx_seq_one_letter_code
_entity_poly.pdbx_strand_id
1 'polypeptide(L)' 'MNGFQAIILVCLNAIPLDQCNEVTATDVLSKHVETELGCFSGWQDVIARTAQAYEIGNTVYVRTLCRRSRVVR' A
#
# COMPACT_ATOMS: atom_id res chain seq x y z
N MET A 1 14.79 13.41 7.82
CA MET A 1 13.75 13.16 8.85
C MET A 1 13.58 11.67 9.00
N ASN A 2 13.40 11.19 10.24
CA ASN A 2 12.97 9.81 10.48
C ASN A 2 11.46 9.76 10.31
N GLY A 3 10.95 8.71 9.68
CA GLY A 3 9.51 8.48 9.52
C GLY A 3 9.26 7.06 9.07
N PHE A 4 8.15 6.84 8.39
CA PHE A 4 7.79 5.53 7.85
C PHE A 4 7.44 5.65 6.37
N GLN A 5 7.74 4.61 5.61
CA GLN A 5 7.23 4.39 4.28
C GLN A 5 6.00 3.50 4.39
N ALA A 6 4.84 4.06 4.07
CA ALA A 6 3.63 3.29 3.84
C ALA A 6 3.72 2.73 2.42
N ILE A 7 3.66 1.41 2.29
CA ILE A 7 3.66 0.72 0.99
C ILE A 7 2.30 0.06 0.85
N ILE A 8 1.56 0.49 -0.15
CA ILE A 8 0.19 0.08 -0.41
C ILE A 8 0.23 -0.86 -1.61
N LEU A 9 -0.14 -2.11 -1.37
CA LEU A 9 -0.17 -3.17 -2.36
C LEU A 9 -1.62 -3.39 -2.78
N VAL A 10 -1.88 -3.30 -4.09
CA VAL A 10 -3.14 -3.77 -4.67
C VAL A 10 -2.91 -5.21 -5.15
N CYS A 11 -3.71 -6.13 -4.65
CA CYS A 11 -3.49 -7.57 -4.77
C CYS A 11 -4.69 -8.22 -5.43
N LEU A 12 -4.50 -9.14 -6.36
CA LEU A 12 -5.61 -9.97 -6.88
C LEU A 12 -6.15 -10.88 -5.76
N ASN A 13 -7.47 -11.07 -5.72
CA ASN A 13 -8.13 -11.99 -4.76
C ASN A 13 -7.65 -13.44 -4.90
N ALA A 14 -7.09 -13.81 -6.06
CA ALA A 14 -6.49 -15.13 -6.28
C ALA A 14 -5.14 -15.32 -5.54
N ILE A 15 -4.50 -14.24 -5.08
CA ILE A 15 -3.21 -14.28 -4.37
C ILE A 15 -3.47 -14.29 -2.85
N PRO A 16 -3.01 -15.33 -2.12
CA PRO A 16 -3.10 -15.37 -0.65
C PRO A 16 -2.48 -14.15 0.03
N LEU A 17 -3.03 -13.76 1.19
CA LEU A 17 -2.62 -12.57 1.94
C LEU A 17 -1.14 -12.55 2.30
N ASP A 18 -0.57 -13.70 2.66
CA ASP A 18 0.84 -13.88 3.00
C ASP A 18 1.75 -13.84 1.77
N GLN A 19 1.21 -14.15 0.59
CA GLN A 19 1.93 -14.18 -0.67
C GLN A 19 1.89 -12.85 -1.43
N CYS A 20 0.89 -11.98 -1.22
CA CYS A 20 0.88 -10.69 -1.89
C CYS A 20 1.96 -9.75 -1.33
N ASN A 21 3.02 -9.53 -2.10
CA ASN A 21 4.15 -8.69 -1.78
C ASN A 21 4.45 -7.71 -2.93
N GLU A 22 5.49 -6.89 -2.79
CA GLU A 22 5.89 -5.88 -3.79
C GLU A 22 6.19 -6.42 -5.18
N VAL A 23 6.48 -7.72 -5.32
CA VAL A 23 6.76 -8.36 -6.62
C VAL A 23 5.48 -8.91 -7.26
N THR A 24 4.52 -9.34 -6.44
CA THR A 24 3.31 -10.05 -6.91
C THR A 24 2.06 -9.17 -6.93
N ALA A 25 2.12 -7.99 -6.30
CA ALA A 25 1.04 -7.02 -6.35
C ALA A 25 0.84 -6.50 -7.78
N THR A 26 -0.41 -6.22 -8.15
CA THR A 26 -0.74 -5.62 -9.45
C THR A 26 -0.37 -4.14 -9.49
N ASP A 27 -0.36 -3.49 -8.33
CA ASP A 27 0.08 -2.12 -8.17
C ASP A 27 0.78 -1.93 -6.81
N VAL A 28 1.81 -1.08 -6.82
CA VAL A 28 2.64 -0.78 -5.66
C VAL A 28 2.76 0.73 -5.55
N LEU A 29 2.10 1.28 -4.54
CA LEU A 29 2.10 2.71 -4.25
C LEU A 29 2.86 2.95 -2.95
N SER A 30 3.48 4.12 -2.81
CA SER A 30 4.12 4.45 -1.55
C SER A 30 3.97 5.92 -1.17
N LYS A 31 3.93 6.15 0.15
CA LYS A 31 3.84 7.48 0.74
C LYS A 31 4.67 7.54 2.01
N HIS A 32 5.39 8.65 2.19
CA HIS A 32 6.05 8.93 3.46
C HIS A 32 5.03 9.43 4.50
N VAL A 33 5.13 8.91 5.72
CA VAL A 33 4.30 9.31 6.87
C VAL A 33 5.17 9.51 8.11
N GLU A 34 4.75 10.41 8.99
CA GLU A 34 5.53 10.77 10.18
C GLU A 34 5.48 9.69 11.27
N THR A 35 4.38 8.94 11.33
CA THR A 35 4.13 7.93 12.38
C THR A 35 3.74 6.58 11.79
N GLU A 36 3.97 5.51 12.54
CA GLU A 36 3.64 4.14 12.12
C GLU A 36 2.13 3.96 11.88
N LEU A 37 1.29 4.57 12.74
CA LEU A 37 -0.16 4.56 12.57
C LEU A 37 -0.58 5.23 11.24
N GLY A 38 0.18 6.24 10.80
CA GLY A 38 -0.02 6.91 9.52
C GLY A 38 0.00 5.96 8.32
N CYS A 39 0.74 4.84 8.40
CA CYS A 39 0.79 3.85 7.32
C CYS A 39 -0.58 3.24 7.02
N PHE A 40 -1.43 3.07 8.03
CA PHE A 40 -2.71 2.36 7.89
C PHE A 40 -3.90 3.28 7.60
N SER A 41 -3.64 4.57 7.36
CA SER A 41 -4.68 5.60 7.16
C SER A 41 -4.42 6.42 5.89
N GLY A 42 -5.47 7.03 5.32
CA GLY A 42 -5.34 7.95 4.19
C GLY A 42 -4.92 7.34 2.84
N TRP A 43 -4.64 6.03 2.79
CA TRP A 43 -4.36 5.33 1.52
C TRP A 43 -5.60 5.26 0.61
N GLN A 44 -6.80 5.43 1.17
CA GLN A 44 -8.07 5.44 0.42
C GLN A 44 -8.03 6.49 -0.70
N ASP A 45 -7.54 7.70 -0.40
CA ASP A 45 -7.40 8.79 -1.38
C ASP A 45 -6.35 8.49 -2.47
N VAL A 46 -5.39 7.62 -2.16
CA VAL A 46 -4.32 7.21 -3.08
C VAL A 46 -4.86 6.15 -4.05
N ILE A 47 -5.55 5.12 -3.53
CA ILE A 47 -6.11 4.04 -4.34
C ILE A 47 -7.29 4.52 -5.19
N ALA A 48 -8.09 5.48 -4.71
CA ALA A 48 -9.16 6.09 -5.49
C ALA A 48 -8.69 6.73 -6.82
N ARG A 49 -7.38 6.96 -6.97
CA ARG A 49 -6.77 7.56 -8.17
C ARG A 49 -6.13 6.53 -9.10
N THR A 50 -6.18 5.23 -8.78
CA THR A 50 -5.58 4.17 -9.60
C THR A 50 -6.60 3.61 -10.58
N ALA A 51 -6.12 2.92 -11.62
CA ALA A 51 -6.98 2.21 -12.56
C ALA A 51 -7.81 1.09 -11.90
N GLN A 52 -7.42 0.64 -10.70
CA GLN A 52 -8.06 -0.44 -9.97
C GLN A 52 -9.05 0.05 -8.91
N ALA A 53 -9.30 1.37 -8.81
CA ALA A 53 -10.15 1.96 -7.76
C ALA A 53 -11.52 1.26 -7.59
N TYR A 54 -12.17 0.91 -8.70
CA TYR A 54 -13.49 0.26 -8.72
C TYR A 54 -13.45 -1.25 -8.51
N GLU A 55 -12.26 -1.86 -8.57
CA GLU A 55 -12.06 -3.30 -8.44
C GLU A 55 -11.78 -3.74 -7.00
N ILE A 56 -11.50 -2.78 -6.10
CA ILE A 56 -11.24 -3.01 -4.68
C ILE A 56 -12.47 -3.60 -4.01
N GLY A 57 -12.31 -4.76 -3.38
CA GLY A 57 -13.39 -5.54 -2.76
C GLY A 57 -14.13 -6.46 -3.73
N ASN A 58 -13.91 -6.34 -5.04
CA ASN A 58 -14.52 -7.18 -6.06
C ASN A 58 -13.53 -8.24 -6.55
N THR A 59 -12.47 -7.82 -7.22
CA THR A 59 -11.45 -8.69 -7.83
C THR A 59 -10.06 -8.50 -7.23
N VAL A 60 -9.85 -7.38 -6.54
CA VAL A 60 -8.61 -7.06 -5.83
C VAL A 60 -8.86 -6.64 -4.38
N TYR A 61 -7.85 -6.76 -3.53
CA TYR A 61 -7.82 -6.28 -2.15
C TYR A 61 -6.58 -5.42 -1.90
N VAL A 62 -6.58 -4.74 -0.75
CA VAL A 62 -5.48 -3.87 -0.33
C VAL A 62 -4.72 -4.50 0.82
N ARG A 63 -3.40 -4.52 0.71
CA ARG A 63 -2.49 -4.85 1.81
C ARG A 63 -1.54 -3.69 2.02
N THR A 64 -1.27 -3.35 3.29
CA THR A 64 -0.33 -2.28 3.62
C THR A 64 0.87 -2.84 4.37
N LEU A 65 2.07 -2.47 3.93
CA LEU A 65 3.32 -2.68 4.66
C LEU A 65 3.77 -1.33 5.22
N CYS A 66 4.34 -1.36 6.42
CA CYS A 66 4.90 -0.16 7.05
C CYS A 66 6.37 -0.43 7.38
N ARG A 67 7.27 0.39 6.83
CA ARG A 67 8.72 0.27 7.05
C ARG A 67 9.26 1.56 7.63
N ARG A 68 10.19 1.49 8.58
CA ARG A 68 10.95 2.68 8.99
C ARG A 68 11.72 3.22 7.79
N SER A 69 11.62 4.52 7.59
CA SER A 69 12.28 5.24 6.49
C SER A 69 13.16 6.33 7.08
N ARG A 70 14.40 6.39 6.59
CA ARG A 70 15.27 7.56 6.73
C ARG A 70 15.27 8.26 5.38
N VAL A 71 14.68 9.45 5.33
CA VAL A 71 14.80 10.30 4.13
C VAL A 71 16.24 10.77 4.05
N VAL A 72 17.03 10.16 3.16
CA VAL A 72 18.31 10.70 2.72
C VAL A 72 17.96 11.77 1.68
N ARG A 73 18.30 13.03 1.99
CA ARG A 73 18.17 14.14 1.04
C ARG A 73 19.30 14.08 0.02
#